data_AF-A0A924I646-F1
#
_entry.id   AF-A0A924I646-F1
#
_cell.length_a   1.000
_cell.length_b   1.000
_cell.length_c   1.000
_cell.angle_alpha   90.00
_cell.angle_beta   90.00
_cell.angle_gamma   90.00
#
_symmetry.space_group_name_H-M   'P 1'
#
loop_
_entity.id
_entity.type
_entity.pdbx_description
1 polymer ?
#
loop_
_entity_poly.entity_id
_entity_poly.type
_entity_poly.pdbx_seq_one_letter_code
_entity_poly.pdbx_strand_id
1 'polypeptide(L)'
;MLVRRQFLAGAALAAMPLSLRAAPLSLPLLAAVRPLRVAATNQRIPSAFLAVNAGVLGFKYRTLHIIGAPTTEIVLGFCGWAIPSNIEIDAPASHHYDKVAIEFAGLSVPVTFGGARGVTIVGGVPYKLSGPVAAAAFGLANFPRDSEMFVRALGSVAATGRSLPAGTIAVGFGMRMVSFPAGTAIDDIDRTGAISAPAGAAGRTVAPGPCLVLGRVPAGYLAAICTGDSIADGAGDNSRLTVGKGFFNRAAIDANGFAAIGSLNLTKFGSTAGTTTRGLGVSGAPGFRYRQAMLGFGNVLVDQYGTNTLGAVAKTPASAVIDTSRQLWTLARGAGIQKIVRTTLLPRTRSSNRFIDAAGQVPAVNWREGESRDTVNAAFVAARAAGEIDAIADLLPVVADPGDSHRWRSNGTPVYSTTDGVHPSVVNARAMGAVLRAAYAGLVVT
;
A
#
# COMPACT_ATOMS: atom_id res chain seq x y z
N MET A 1 37.90 -31.15 63.65
CA MET A 1 36.87 -30.16 64.03
C MET A 1 37.61 -28.90 64.46
N LEU A 2 37.28 -27.75 63.84
CA LEU A 2 37.96 -26.44 63.95
C LEU A 2 39.41 -26.37 63.44
N VAL A 3 39.96 -25.30 62.85
CA VAL A 3 39.49 -24.08 62.16
C VAL A 3 40.80 -23.36 61.74
N ARG A 4 40.80 -22.66 60.59
CA ARG A 4 41.70 -21.57 60.16
C ARG A 4 43.22 -21.82 60.03
N ARG A 5 43.69 -21.77 58.78
CA ARG A 5 45.03 -21.24 58.43
C ARG A 5 44.93 -19.73 58.20
N GLN A 6 45.65 -18.95 59.01
CA GLN A 6 45.88 -17.52 58.80
C GLN A 6 47.14 -17.31 57.96
N PHE A 7 47.00 -16.44 56.97
CA PHE A 7 48.06 -15.74 56.23
C PHE A 7 48.81 -14.76 57.15
N LEU A 8 50.07 -14.43 56.81
CA LEU A 8 50.54 -13.02 56.68
C LEU A 8 51.97 -12.93 56.13
N ALA A 9 52.28 -11.71 55.67
CA ALA A 9 53.50 -11.17 55.07
C ALA A 9 53.67 -11.47 53.56
N GLY A 10 53.71 -10.51 52.65
CA GLY A 10 53.90 -9.06 52.77
C GLY A 10 55.00 -8.66 51.80
N ALA A 11 54.66 -7.95 50.72
CA ALA A 11 55.61 -7.17 49.94
C ALA A 11 54.86 -6.07 49.19
N ALA A 12 55.08 -4.83 49.63
CA ALA A 12 54.61 -3.62 49.00
C ALA A 12 55.42 -3.36 47.72
N LEU A 13 54.72 -3.16 46.59
CA LEU A 13 55.26 -2.47 45.44
C LEU A 13 54.48 -1.16 45.26
N ALA A 14 55.21 -0.05 45.31
CA ALA A 14 54.70 1.28 45.04
C ALA A 14 54.32 1.39 43.55
N ALA A 15 53.04 1.66 43.28
CA ALA A 15 52.55 1.98 41.94
C ALA A 15 52.26 3.50 41.86
N MET A 16 52.92 4.16 40.91
CA MET A 16 52.64 5.56 40.54
C MET A 16 51.22 5.68 39.96
N PRO A 17 50.44 6.72 40.30
CA PRO A 17 49.17 6.98 39.64
C PRO A 17 49.44 7.64 38.28
N LEU A 18 49.44 6.84 37.22
CA LEU A 18 49.31 7.32 35.85
C LEU A 18 47.85 7.77 35.64
N SER A 19 47.58 9.06 35.83
CA SER A 19 46.28 9.66 35.55
C SER A 19 46.08 9.80 34.04
N LEU A 20 45.69 8.72 33.37
CA LEU A 20 45.07 8.79 32.06
C LEU A 20 43.64 9.32 32.26
N ARG A 21 43.44 10.63 32.09
CA ARG A 21 42.12 11.17 31.79
C ARG A 21 41.70 10.66 30.41
N ALA A 22 41.02 9.52 30.38
CA ALA A 22 40.22 9.14 29.23
C ALA A 22 39.15 10.23 29.06
N ALA A 23 39.28 11.04 28.01
CA ALA A 23 38.17 11.84 27.54
C ALA A 23 36.99 10.89 27.30
N PRO A 24 35.77 11.21 27.75
CA PRO A 24 34.61 10.44 27.36
C PRO A 24 34.51 10.56 25.83
N LEU A 25 34.87 9.49 25.13
CA LEU A 25 34.35 9.21 23.80
C LEU A 25 32.83 9.15 23.98
N SER A 26 32.20 10.30 23.81
CA SER A 26 30.78 10.39 23.54
C SER A 26 30.60 9.71 22.19
N LEU A 27 30.39 8.40 22.24
CA LEU A 27 29.74 7.70 21.15
C LEU A 27 28.50 8.54 20.83
N PRO A 28 28.35 9.05 19.58
CA PRO A 28 27.14 9.76 19.22
C PRO A 28 26.00 8.83 19.58
N LEU A 29 25.13 9.29 20.48
CA LEU A 29 23.89 8.61 20.83
C LEU A 29 23.30 8.18 19.50
N LEU A 30 23.29 6.87 19.22
CA LEU A 30 22.73 6.31 17.99
C LEU A 30 21.29 6.80 17.97
N ALA A 31 21.02 7.86 17.21
CA ALA A 31 19.69 8.40 17.05
C ALA A 31 18.84 7.21 16.63
N ALA A 32 17.82 6.88 17.45
CA ALA A 32 17.01 5.70 17.23
C ALA A 32 16.60 5.65 15.76
N VAL A 33 17.06 4.62 15.06
CA VAL A 33 16.93 4.49 13.62
C VAL A 33 15.43 4.48 13.31
N ARG A 34 14.90 5.59 12.78
CA ARG A 34 13.47 5.74 12.49
C ARG A 34 13.00 4.59 11.61
N PRO A 35 11.83 3.97 11.86
CA PRO A 35 11.37 2.84 11.05
C PRO A 35 11.18 3.27 9.59
N LEU A 36 11.43 2.34 8.67
CA LEU A 36 11.05 2.53 7.27
C LEU A 36 9.52 2.57 7.18
N ARG A 37 9.00 3.57 6.49
CA ARG A 37 7.58 3.75 6.23
C ARG A 37 7.34 3.99 4.75
N VAL A 38 6.12 3.77 4.29
CA VAL A 38 5.65 4.14 2.96
C VAL A 38 5.89 5.64 2.76
N ALA A 39 6.76 5.99 1.80
CA ALA A 39 7.23 7.37 1.60
C ALA A 39 6.65 8.06 0.36
N ALA A 40 5.99 7.32 -0.53
CA ALA A 40 5.48 7.87 -1.79
C ALA A 40 4.07 7.35 -2.14
N THR A 41 3.45 7.94 -3.15
CA THR A 41 2.16 7.50 -3.70
C THR A 41 2.31 6.41 -4.77
N ASN A 42 1.19 5.96 -5.34
CA ASN A 42 1.12 4.98 -6.44
C ASN A 42 1.75 3.61 -6.09
N GLN A 43 1.74 3.23 -4.81
CA GLN A 43 2.20 1.91 -4.37
C GLN A 43 1.00 0.99 -4.24
N ARG A 44 1.08 -0.18 -4.87
CA ARG A 44 0.01 -1.16 -4.87
C ARG A 44 0.61 -2.56 -4.89
N ILE A 45 -0.02 -3.47 -4.15
CA ILE A 45 0.31 -4.90 -4.26
C ILE A 45 0.00 -5.43 -5.66
N PRO A 46 0.71 -6.48 -6.11
CA PRO A 46 0.37 -7.13 -7.37
C PRO A 46 -1.04 -7.75 -7.33
N SER A 47 -1.95 -7.23 -8.15
CA SER A 47 -3.36 -7.68 -8.20
C SER A 47 -3.64 -8.67 -9.34
N ALA A 48 -2.62 -8.99 -10.13
CA ALA A 48 -2.68 -9.92 -11.24
C ALA A 48 -1.28 -10.47 -11.56
N PHE A 49 -1.27 -11.54 -12.35
CA PHE A 49 -0.09 -11.99 -13.07
C PHE A 49 -0.19 -11.54 -14.53
N LEU A 50 0.84 -10.86 -15.02
CA LEU A 50 1.01 -10.64 -16.44
C LEU A 50 1.53 -11.94 -17.05
N ALA A 51 0.67 -12.62 -17.81
CA ALA A 51 1.09 -13.72 -18.66
C ALA A 51 2.01 -13.17 -19.75
N VAL A 52 3.24 -13.67 -19.79
CA VAL A 52 4.21 -13.30 -20.82
C VAL A 52 4.30 -14.42 -21.85
N ASN A 53 4.23 -14.06 -23.14
CA ASN A 53 4.28 -15.04 -24.22
C ASN A 53 5.66 -15.70 -24.27
N ALA A 54 5.74 -16.92 -24.81
CA ALA A 54 6.99 -17.70 -24.87
C ALA A 54 8.20 -16.93 -25.40
N GLY A 55 7.98 -16.09 -26.42
CA GLY A 55 9.03 -15.28 -27.03
C GLY A 55 9.28 -13.94 -26.33
N VAL A 56 8.39 -13.48 -25.44
CA VAL A 56 8.43 -12.17 -24.79
C VAL A 56 8.81 -12.40 -23.33
N LEU A 57 10.11 -12.38 -23.01
CA LEU A 57 10.59 -12.65 -21.66
C LEU A 57 11.22 -11.42 -21.01
N GLY A 58 11.54 -10.37 -21.78
CA GLY A 58 12.07 -9.12 -21.26
C GLY A 58 10.96 -8.14 -20.89
N PHE A 59 11.20 -7.33 -19.88
CA PHE A 59 10.36 -6.19 -19.56
C PHE A 59 11.19 -4.99 -19.15
N LYS A 60 10.63 -3.81 -19.37
CA LYS A 60 11.13 -2.59 -18.74
C LYS A 60 10.00 -1.62 -18.45
N TYR A 61 10.19 -0.79 -17.43
CA TYR A 61 9.22 0.21 -17.07
C TYR A 61 9.84 1.47 -16.47
N ARG A 62 9.02 2.51 -16.44
CA ARG A 62 9.19 3.78 -15.76
C ARG A 62 7.86 4.12 -15.09
N THR A 63 7.81 4.13 -13.76
CA THR A 63 6.61 4.42 -12.97
C THR A 63 6.81 5.70 -12.16
N LEU A 64 5.77 6.53 -12.07
CA LEU A 64 5.80 7.80 -11.33
C LEU A 64 5.31 7.59 -9.90
N HIS A 65 6.00 8.21 -8.96
CA HIS A 65 5.69 8.24 -7.54
C HIS A 65 5.85 9.68 -7.03
N ILE A 66 4.91 10.15 -6.22
CA ILE A 66 4.98 11.47 -5.58
C ILE A 66 5.40 11.27 -4.13
N ILE A 67 6.46 11.96 -3.68
CA ILE A 67 6.98 11.85 -2.32
C ILE A 67 5.98 12.45 -1.33
N GLY A 68 5.49 11.65 -0.38
CA GLY A 68 4.48 12.04 0.60
C GLY A 68 5.02 12.65 1.89
N ALA A 69 6.32 12.51 2.14
CA ALA A 69 6.99 13.10 3.30
C ALA A 69 8.46 13.34 3.00
N PRO A 70 9.08 14.40 3.58
CA PRO A 70 10.50 14.64 3.40
C PRO A 70 11.30 13.45 3.96
N THR A 71 12.21 12.88 3.17
CA THR A 71 12.97 11.70 3.60
C THR A 71 14.41 11.72 3.11
N THR A 72 15.34 11.16 3.89
CA THR A 72 16.77 11.19 3.57
C THR A 72 17.21 10.04 2.68
N GLU A 73 16.39 9.00 2.55
CA GLU A 73 16.69 7.82 1.74
C GLU A 73 15.41 7.20 1.18
N ILE A 74 15.55 6.55 0.02
CA ILE A 74 14.51 5.73 -0.58
C ILE A 74 14.97 4.28 -0.62
N VAL A 75 14.10 3.38 -0.19
CA VAL A 75 14.26 1.92 -0.29
C VAL A 75 13.11 1.36 -1.11
N LEU A 76 13.42 0.59 -2.15
CA LEU A 76 12.42 -0.02 -3.01
C LEU A 76 12.16 -1.47 -2.59
N GLY A 77 10.91 -1.92 -2.69
CA GLY A 77 10.52 -3.30 -2.44
C GLY A 77 9.83 -3.93 -3.64
N PHE A 78 10.19 -5.19 -3.90
CA PHE A 78 9.67 -5.99 -5.01
C PHE A 78 9.09 -7.30 -4.49
N CYS A 79 7.96 -7.74 -5.05
CA CYS A 79 7.11 -8.78 -4.49
C CYS A 79 7.14 -10.05 -5.36
N GLY A 80 7.22 -11.23 -4.72
CA GLY A 80 7.23 -12.54 -5.39
C GLY A 80 5.88 -13.24 -5.46
N TRP A 81 4.78 -12.50 -5.40
CA TRP A 81 3.42 -13.03 -5.22
C TRP A 81 2.40 -12.05 -5.83
N ALA A 82 1.19 -12.53 -6.08
CA ALA A 82 0.08 -11.68 -6.51
C ALA A 82 -1.25 -12.15 -5.91
N ILE A 83 -2.29 -11.32 -6.07
CA ILE A 83 -3.67 -11.68 -5.77
C ILE A 83 -4.49 -11.65 -7.06
N PRO A 84 -4.34 -12.62 -7.99
CA PRO A 84 -5.10 -12.61 -9.24
C PRO A 84 -6.60 -12.75 -8.98
N SER A 85 -6.98 -13.53 -7.97
CA SER A 85 -8.35 -13.74 -7.49
C SER A 85 -8.53 -13.15 -6.07
N ASN A 86 -9.22 -13.81 -5.15
CA ASN A 86 -9.36 -13.38 -3.76
C ASN A 86 -8.39 -14.07 -2.80
N ILE A 87 -7.34 -14.72 -3.33
CA ILE A 87 -6.33 -15.48 -2.58
C ILE A 87 -4.94 -14.98 -2.97
N GLU A 88 -4.05 -14.86 -1.98
CA GLU A 88 -2.65 -14.54 -2.24
C GLU A 88 -1.92 -15.79 -2.75
N ILE A 89 -1.29 -15.67 -3.91
CA ILE A 89 -0.68 -16.79 -4.63
C ILE A 89 0.78 -16.44 -4.95
N ASP A 90 1.66 -17.40 -4.73
CA ASP A 90 3.08 -17.27 -5.05
C ASP A 90 3.26 -17.13 -6.56
N ALA A 91 4.24 -16.33 -6.98
CA ALA A 91 4.61 -16.32 -8.39
C ALA A 91 5.07 -17.73 -8.79
N PRO A 92 4.50 -18.32 -9.85
CA PRO A 92 4.82 -19.69 -10.26
C PRO A 92 6.25 -19.81 -10.82
N ALA A 93 6.92 -18.68 -11.05
CA ALA A 93 8.32 -18.61 -11.42
C ALA A 93 8.96 -17.36 -10.81
N SER A 94 10.28 -17.43 -10.60
CA SER A 94 11.08 -16.27 -10.26
C SER A 94 11.15 -15.30 -11.44
N HIS A 95 11.24 -14.02 -11.14
CA HIS A 95 11.59 -12.98 -12.10
C HIS A 95 12.84 -12.25 -11.65
N HIS A 96 13.61 -11.75 -12.61
CA HIS A 96 14.89 -11.10 -12.37
C HIS A 96 14.81 -9.64 -12.77
N TYR A 97 15.39 -8.76 -11.95
CA TYR A 97 15.68 -7.39 -12.31
C TYR A 97 17.16 -7.30 -12.62
N ASP A 98 17.51 -6.93 -13.84
CA ASP A 98 18.90 -6.73 -14.27
C ASP A 98 19.42 -5.38 -13.74
N LYS A 99 18.57 -4.35 -13.83
CA LYS A 99 18.86 -2.98 -13.39
C LYS A 99 17.61 -2.32 -12.83
N VAL A 100 17.81 -1.57 -11.76
CA VAL A 100 16.80 -0.65 -11.20
C VAL A 100 17.47 0.70 -10.96
N ALA A 101 16.81 1.81 -11.29
CA ALA A 101 17.30 3.15 -11.02
C ALA A 101 16.17 4.04 -10.51
N ILE A 102 16.54 5.04 -9.71
CA ILE A 102 15.66 6.13 -9.31
C ILE A 102 16.04 7.35 -10.14
N GLU A 103 15.08 7.88 -10.87
CA GLU A 103 15.20 9.15 -11.59
C GLU A 103 14.52 10.26 -10.77
N PHE A 104 15.26 11.32 -10.49
CA PHE A 104 14.80 12.45 -9.69
C PHE A 104 15.55 13.72 -10.10
N ALA A 105 14.83 14.83 -10.28
CA ALA A 105 15.39 16.15 -10.63
C ALA A 105 16.43 16.12 -11.77
N GLY A 106 16.19 15.33 -12.81
CA GLY A 106 17.09 15.23 -13.98
C GLY A 106 18.34 14.37 -13.78
N LEU A 107 18.48 13.71 -12.63
CA LEU A 107 19.53 12.71 -12.37
C LEU A 107 18.93 11.30 -12.29
N SER A 108 19.74 10.28 -12.56
CA SER A 108 19.38 8.87 -12.42
C SER A 108 20.42 8.17 -11.57
N VAL A 109 19.98 7.57 -10.46
CA VAL A 109 20.86 6.90 -9.49
C VAL A 109 20.56 5.39 -9.46
N PRO A 110 21.57 4.54 -9.71
CA PRO A 110 21.49 3.10 -9.54
C PRO A 110 20.99 2.64 -8.16
N VAL A 111 20.02 1.73 -8.14
CA VAL A 111 19.58 1.00 -6.95
C VAL A 111 20.34 -0.33 -6.84
N THR A 112 20.74 -0.73 -5.63
CA THR A 112 21.47 -1.99 -5.42
C THR A 112 20.74 -2.94 -4.46
N PHE A 113 21.07 -4.23 -4.52
CA PHE A 113 20.54 -5.28 -3.66
C PHE A 113 21.72 -6.07 -3.08
N GLY A 114 22.10 -5.77 -1.83
CA GLY A 114 23.33 -6.32 -1.26
C GLY A 114 24.58 -5.94 -2.06
N GLY A 115 24.61 -4.72 -2.62
CA GLY A 115 25.71 -4.21 -3.45
C GLY A 115 25.61 -4.55 -4.95
N ALA A 116 24.81 -5.54 -5.35
CA ALA A 116 24.62 -5.89 -6.76
C ALA A 116 23.57 -5.01 -7.46
N ARG A 117 23.72 -4.79 -8.78
CA ARG A 117 22.72 -4.04 -9.60
C ARG A 117 21.45 -4.83 -9.87
N GLY A 118 21.55 -6.15 -9.91
CA GLY A 118 20.44 -7.04 -10.21
C GLY A 118 19.98 -7.86 -9.00
N VAL A 119 18.76 -8.38 -9.08
CA VAL A 119 18.17 -9.22 -8.04
C VAL A 119 17.14 -10.18 -8.63
N THR A 120 17.15 -11.42 -8.14
CA THR A 120 16.10 -12.40 -8.43
C THR A 120 15.06 -12.37 -7.32
N ILE A 121 13.81 -12.20 -7.71
CA ILE A 121 12.65 -12.28 -6.81
C ILE A 121 12.04 -13.66 -6.96
N VAL A 122 12.16 -14.45 -5.90
CA VAL A 122 11.62 -15.82 -5.85
C VAL A 122 10.12 -15.78 -5.55
N GLY A 123 9.38 -16.76 -6.07
CA GLY A 123 7.99 -16.99 -5.72
C GLY A 123 7.78 -17.10 -4.22
N GLY A 124 6.72 -16.46 -3.72
CA GLY A 124 6.29 -16.55 -2.32
C GLY A 124 7.07 -15.68 -1.33
N VAL A 125 8.00 -14.84 -1.79
CA VAL A 125 8.68 -13.85 -0.93
C VAL A 125 7.77 -12.62 -0.77
N PRO A 126 7.37 -12.22 0.47
CA PRO A 126 6.49 -11.06 0.68
C PRO A 126 7.00 -9.80 0.02
N TYR A 127 8.29 -9.54 0.18
CA TYR A 127 9.03 -8.48 -0.50
C TYR A 127 10.54 -8.73 -0.40
N LYS A 128 11.27 -8.22 -1.37
CA LYS A 128 12.73 -8.07 -1.35
C LYS A 128 13.04 -6.58 -1.38
N LEU A 129 13.68 -6.07 -0.33
CA LEU A 129 14.08 -4.67 -0.25
C LEU A 129 15.43 -4.44 -0.92
N SER A 130 15.59 -3.28 -1.55
CA SER A 130 16.87 -2.76 -2.01
C SER A 130 17.71 -2.24 -0.84
N GLY A 131 18.97 -1.94 -1.11
CA GLY A 131 19.73 -0.99 -0.31
C GLY A 131 19.12 0.42 -0.40
N PRO A 132 19.41 1.29 0.58
CA PRO A 132 18.95 2.67 0.56
C PRO A 132 19.66 3.48 -0.52
N VAL A 133 18.90 4.30 -1.25
CA VAL A 133 19.43 5.37 -2.10
C VAL A 133 19.29 6.68 -1.35
N ALA A 134 20.41 7.25 -0.90
CA ALA A 134 20.44 8.49 -0.14
C ALA A 134 20.10 9.71 -1.02
N ALA A 135 19.42 10.70 -0.43
CA ALA A 135 19.12 11.98 -1.08
C ALA A 135 20.40 12.70 -1.55
N ALA A 136 21.52 12.51 -0.84
CA ALA A 136 22.82 13.08 -1.18
C ALA A 136 23.34 12.60 -2.55
N ALA A 137 22.93 11.42 -3.03
CA ALA A 137 23.27 10.94 -4.37
C ALA A 137 22.64 11.81 -5.48
N PHE A 138 21.64 12.63 -5.14
CA PHE A 138 21.00 13.61 -6.01
C PHE A 138 21.42 15.05 -5.68
N GLY A 139 22.41 15.25 -4.79
CA GLY A 139 22.82 16.58 -4.33
C GLY A 139 21.83 17.23 -3.35
N LEU A 140 20.99 16.43 -2.66
CA LEU A 140 19.94 16.92 -1.77
C LEU A 140 20.20 16.52 -0.31
N ALA A 141 19.73 17.33 0.64
CA ALA A 141 19.70 16.95 2.05
C ALA A 141 18.58 15.93 2.36
N ASN A 142 17.45 16.06 1.67
CA ASN A 142 16.32 15.14 1.71
C ASN A 142 15.55 15.22 0.39
N PHE A 143 14.83 14.16 0.03
CA PHE A 143 13.80 14.20 -0.98
C PHE A 143 12.62 15.02 -0.46
N PRO A 144 12.27 16.18 -1.06
CA PRO A 144 11.18 17.02 -0.57
C PRO A 144 9.83 16.35 -0.75
N ARG A 145 8.88 16.65 0.14
CA ARG A 145 7.47 16.32 -0.10
C ARG A 145 6.97 16.97 -1.40
N ASP A 146 5.99 16.34 -2.04
CA ASP A 146 5.36 16.76 -3.30
C ASP A 146 6.27 16.71 -4.53
N SER A 147 7.51 16.24 -4.37
CA SER A 147 8.40 16.04 -5.48
C SER A 147 8.08 14.75 -6.24
N GLU A 148 8.25 14.80 -7.55
CA GLU A 148 8.07 13.67 -8.45
C GLU A 148 9.36 12.85 -8.56
N MET A 149 9.20 11.54 -8.44
CA MET A 149 10.27 10.56 -8.62
C MET A 149 9.80 9.49 -9.59
N PHE A 150 10.70 9.04 -10.46
CA PHE A 150 10.44 7.91 -11.33
C PHE A 150 11.29 6.72 -10.91
N VAL A 151 10.67 5.54 -10.88
CA VAL A 151 11.39 4.28 -10.73
C VAL A 151 11.49 3.62 -12.09
N ARG A 152 12.71 3.32 -12.51
CA ARG A 152 13.05 2.71 -13.79
C ARG A 152 13.58 1.31 -13.53
N ALA A 153 13.14 0.33 -14.32
CA ALA A 153 13.73 -1.00 -14.23
C ALA A 153 13.74 -1.73 -15.56
N LEU A 154 14.73 -2.59 -15.71
CA LEU A 154 14.89 -3.61 -16.75
C LEU A 154 14.98 -4.96 -16.06
N GLY A 155 14.30 -5.95 -16.63
CA GLY A 155 14.33 -7.30 -16.10
C GLY A 155 13.83 -8.34 -17.09
N SER A 156 13.80 -9.57 -16.61
CA SER A 156 13.35 -10.73 -17.35
C SER A 156 12.54 -11.69 -16.49
N VAL A 157 11.76 -12.53 -17.16
CA VAL A 157 11.00 -13.62 -16.54
C VAL A 157 11.54 -14.94 -17.06
N ALA A 158 11.59 -15.96 -16.21
CA ALA A 158 11.99 -17.29 -16.65
C ALA A 158 11.08 -17.83 -17.77
N ALA A 159 11.66 -18.59 -18.70
CA ALA A 159 10.94 -19.22 -19.80
C ALA A 159 9.87 -20.23 -19.32
N THR A 160 10.07 -20.79 -18.14
CA THR A 160 9.13 -21.66 -17.42
C THR A 160 8.25 -20.82 -16.48
N GLY A 161 6.95 -21.12 -16.39
CA GLY A 161 5.99 -20.41 -15.52
C GLY A 161 5.54 -19.03 -16.01
N ARG A 162 6.37 -18.30 -16.77
CA ARG A 162 6.02 -17.11 -17.60
C ARG A 162 5.03 -16.13 -16.97
N SER A 163 5.26 -15.82 -15.70
CA SER A 163 4.33 -15.04 -14.91
C SER A 163 5.08 -13.94 -14.17
N LEU A 164 4.57 -12.72 -14.30
CA LEU A 164 5.13 -11.54 -13.67
C LEU A 164 4.05 -10.91 -12.77
N PRO A 165 4.21 -10.91 -11.43
CA PRO A 165 3.31 -10.19 -10.55
C PRO A 165 3.24 -8.72 -10.97
N ALA A 166 2.06 -8.13 -11.16
CA ALA A 166 1.92 -6.72 -11.51
C ALA A 166 0.76 -6.02 -10.81
N GLY A 167 0.95 -4.74 -10.51
CA GLY A 167 -0.03 -3.92 -9.80
C GLY A 167 0.22 -2.41 -9.87
N THR A 168 1.48 -1.98 -9.97
CA THR A 168 1.86 -0.56 -10.07
C THR A 168 1.40 0.02 -11.41
N ILE A 169 0.75 1.18 -11.41
CA ILE A 169 0.26 1.79 -12.65
C ILE A 169 1.45 2.33 -13.47
N ALA A 170 1.48 2.00 -14.76
CA ALA A 170 2.58 2.31 -15.67
C ALA A 170 2.12 3.01 -16.96
N VAL A 171 1.02 3.76 -16.91
CA VAL A 171 0.48 4.54 -18.01
C VAL A 171 0.09 5.95 -17.56
N GLY A 172 0.39 6.94 -18.39
CA GLY A 172 0.15 8.36 -18.10
C GLY A 172 1.45 9.17 -18.15
N PHE A 173 1.49 10.30 -17.45
CA PHE A 173 2.57 11.30 -17.41
C PHE A 173 3.99 10.70 -17.37
N GLY A 174 4.61 10.55 -18.54
CA GLY A 174 5.96 9.97 -18.69
C GLY A 174 6.13 8.52 -18.22
N MET A 175 5.04 7.86 -17.80
CA MET A 175 5.05 6.48 -17.36
C MET A 175 4.90 5.54 -18.54
N ARG A 176 5.60 4.42 -18.50
CA ARG A 176 5.49 3.39 -19.52
C ARG A 176 5.93 2.05 -18.95
N MET A 177 5.25 0.98 -19.36
CA MET A 177 5.81 -0.37 -19.33
C MET A 177 5.77 -0.97 -20.72
N VAL A 178 6.85 -1.66 -21.09
CA VAL A 178 6.87 -2.52 -22.27
C VAL A 178 7.39 -3.91 -21.92
N SER A 179 6.81 -4.93 -22.55
CA SER A 179 7.34 -6.29 -22.60
C SER A 179 7.89 -6.56 -24.00
N PHE A 180 9.03 -7.23 -24.13
CA PHE A 180 9.71 -7.40 -25.42
C PHE A 180 10.42 -8.77 -25.55
N PRO A 181 10.82 -9.17 -26.78
CA PRO A 181 11.42 -10.47 -27.01
C PRO A 181 12.72 -10.72 -26.24
N ALA A 182 12.94 -11.96 -25.81
CA ALA A 182 14.19 -12.36 -25.16
C ALA A 182 15.40 -12.08 -26.07
N GLY A 183 16.55 -11.71 -25.48
CA GLY A 183 17.78 -11.42 -26.23
C GLY A 183 17.83 -10.07 -26.95
N THR A 184 16.76 -9.26 -26.86
CA THR A 184 16.76 -7.89 -27.42
C THR A 184 17.66 -6.99 -26.58
N ALA A 185 18.75 -6.48 -27.16
CA ALA A 185 19.64 -5.54 -26.49
C ALA A 185 19.00 -4.14 -26.41
N ILE A 186 18.57 -3.76 -25.20
CA ILE A 186 18.04 -2.43 -24.94
C ILE A 186 18.30 -2.04 -23.49
N ASP A 187 19.03 -0.96 -23.28
CA ASP A 187 19.34 -0.47 -21.95
C ASP A 187 19.40 1.06 -21.92
N ASP A 188 18.36 1.64 -21.35
CA ASP A 188 18.26 3.05 -21.05
C ASP A 188 17.94 3.28 -19.57
N ILE A 189 18.11 2.29 -18.68
CA ILE A 189 17.62 2.40 -17.29
C ILE A 189 18.39 3.45 -16.49
N ASP A 190 19.70 3.56 -16.71
CA ASP A 190 20.56 4.52 -16.01
C ASP A 190 20.48 5.95 -16.61
N ARG A 191 19.64 6.16 -17.63
CA ARG A 191 19.37 7.50 -18.20
C ARG A 191 18.16 8.15 -17.51
N THR A 192 17.84 9.38 -17.91
CA THR A 192 16.60 10.08 -17.53
C THR A 192 15.62 10.16 -18.72
N GLY A 193 14.40 10.63 -18.47
CA GLY A 193 13.37 10.81 -19.49
C GLY A 193 12.68 9.51 -19.92
N ALA A 194 11.96 9.57 -21.04
CA ALA A 194 11.13 8.46 -21.52
C ALA A 194 11.95 7.19 -21.80
N ILE A 195 11.39 6.03 -21.47
CA ILE A 195 11.97 4.75 -21.90
C ILE A 195 11.61 4.48 -23.36
N SER A 196 12.60 4.05 -24.13
CA SER A 196 12.45 3.60 -25.52
C SER A 196 11.61 2.33 -25.61
N ALA A 197 11.16 1.93 -26.80
CA ALA A 197 10.54 0.63 -27.01
C ALA A 197 11.23 -0.05 -28.20
N PRO A 198 11.76 -1.26 -28.03
CA PRO A 198 12.38 -1.98 -29.13
C PRO A 198 11.31 -2.46 -30.13
N ALA A 199 11.76 -2.89 -31.31
CA ALA A 199 10.90 -3.59 -32.26
C ALA A 199 10.25 -4.82 -31.61
N GLY A 200 8.97 -5.04 -31.89
CA GLY A 200 8.20 -6.15 -31.32
C GLY A 200 7.79 -5.97 -29.85
N ALA A 201 8.01 -4.80 -29.25
CA ALA A 201 7.57 -4.52 -27.89
C ALA A 201 6.06 -4.27 -27.81
N ALA A 202 5.43 -4.80 -26.76
CA ALA A 202 4.03 -4.55 -26.44
C ALA A 202 3.91 -3.64 -25.20
N GLY A 203 3.11 -2.58 -25.32
CA GLY A 203 2.80 -1.69 -24.20
C GLY A 203 1.91 -2.37 -23.15
N ARG A 204 2.13 -2.07 -21.87
CA ARG A 204 1.35 -2.58 -20.74
C ARG A 204 0.90 -1.43 -19.84
N THR A 205 -0.23 -1.62 -19.17
CA THR A 205 -0.84 -0.59 -18.30
C THR A 205 -0.39 -0.66 -16.84
N VAL A 206 0.15 -1.79 -16.43
CA VAL A 206 0.62 -2.05 -15.07
C VAL A 206 2.00 -2.70 -15.09
N ALA A 207 2.89 -2.28 -14.20
CA ALA A 207 4.26 -2.76 -14.01
C ALA A 207 4.37 -3.73 -12.82
N PRO A 208 5.44 -4.54 -12.80
CA PRO A 208 5.68 -5.48 -11.69
C PRO A 208 6.13 -4.86 -10.38
N GLY A 209 6.53 -3.60 -10.41
CA GLY A 209 6.96 -2.92 -9.21
C GLY A 209 7.41 -1.49 -9.49
N PRO A 210 8.02 -0.85 -8.47
CA PRO A 210 8.13 -1.38 -7.10
C PRO A 210 6.74 -1.50 -6.46
N CYS A 211 6.53 -2.53 -5.62
CA CYS A 211 5.32 -2.66 -4.79
C CYS A 211 5.44 -1.83 -3.50
N LEU A 212 6.67 -1.47 -3.11
CA LEU A 212 6.97 -0.60 -1.97
C LEU A 212 7.99 0.48 -2.38
N VAL A 213 7.71 1.72 -2.00
CA VAL A 213 8.62 2.87 -2.03
C VAL A 213 8.66 3.41 -0.60
N LEU A 214 9.71 3.05 0.11
CA LEU A 214 9.88 3.29 1.53
C LEU A 214 10.92 4.39 1.77
N GLY A 215 10.84 5.02 2.92
CA GLY A 215 11.82 5.97 3.41
C GLY A 215 11.73 6.12 4.93
N ARG A 216 12.68 6.81 5.53
CA ARG A 216 12.61 7.19 6.95
C ARG A 216 11.78 8.45 7.07
N VAL A 217 10.49 8.26 7.27
CA VAL A 217 9.51 9.34 7.39
C VAL A 217 9.64 10.01 8.77
N PRO A 218 9.76 11.33 8.86
CA PRO A 218 9.77 12.05 10.14
C PRO A 218 8.45 11.92 10.90
N ALA A 219 8.52 12.13 12.21
CA ALA A 219 7.34 12.28 13.06
C ALA A 219 6.38 13.35 12.50
N GLY A 220 5.08 13.17 12.72
CA GLY A 220 4.03 14.07 12.23
C GLY A 220 3.61 13.87 10.78
N TYR A 221 4.33 13.07 9.98
CA TYR A 221 3.92 12.73 8.61
C TYR A 221 3.18 11.40 8.54
N LEU A 222 2.09 11.38 7.79
CA LEU A 222 1.28 10.19 7.58
C LEU A 222 1.93 9.27 6.54
N ALA A 223 1.94 7.98 6.84
CA ALA A 223 2.23 6.87 5.96
C ALA A 223 1.01 5.93 6.01
N ALA A 224 0.10 6.13 5.08
CA ALA A 224 -1.21 5.49 5.06
C ALA A 224 -1.17 4.16 4.29
N ILE A 225 -1.74 3.13 4.90
CA ILE A 225 -1.99 1.84 4.28
C ILE A 225 -3.50 1.64 4.21
N CYS A 226 -4.01 1.14 3.10
CA CYS A 226 -5.41 0.75 3.01
C CYS A 226 -5.54 -0.75 2.79
N THR A 227 -6.36 -1.38 3.63
CA THR A 227 -6.88 -2.73 3.39
C THR A 227 -8.36 -2.61 3.07
N GLY A 228 -8.83 -3.44 2.13
CA GLY A 228 -10.21 -3.35 1.71
C GLY A 228 -10.53 -4.15 0.47
N ASP A 229 -11.76 -3.98 0.01
CA ASP A 229 -12.32 -4.74 -1.10
C ASP A 229 -12.26 -4.01 -2.44
N SER A 230 -13.16 -4.36 -3.36
CA SER A 230 -13.23 -3.76 -4.70
C SER A 230 -13.52 -2.25 -4.66
N ILE A 231 -14.17 -1.74 -3.62
CA ILE A 231 -14.50 -0.32 -3.52
C ILE A 231 -13.22 0.50 -3.28
N ALA A 232 -12.36 0.09 -2.34
CA ALA A 232 -11.07 0.75 -2.10
C ALA A 232 -10.00 0.42 -3.15
N ASP A 233 -10.10 -0.72 -3.85
CA ASP A 233 -9.28 -0.99 -5.04
C ASP A 233 -9.61 -0.01 -6.20
N GLY A 234 -10.80 0.58 -6.17
CA GLY A 234 -11.27 1.52 -7.18
C GLY A 234 -11.96 0.83 -8.36
N ALA A 235 -12.71 -0.25 -8.12
CA ALA A 235 -13.70 -0.71 -9.10
C ALA A 235 -14.71 0.42 -9.36
N GLY A 236 -15.15 0.58 -10.61
CA GLY A 236 -15.99 1.71 -11.03
C GLY A 236 -15.25 3.03 -11.28
N ASP A 237 -14.04 3.20 -10.74
CA ASP A 237 -13.16 4.33 -11.05
C ASP A 237 -12.21 3.98 -12.20
N ASN A 238 -12.63 4.31 -13.42
CA ASN A 238 -11.85 4.08 -14.64
C ASN A 238 -10.84 5.21 -14.96
N SER A 239 -10.63 6.14 -14.04
CA SER A 239 -9.65 7.22 -14.25
C SER A 239 -8.21 6.71 -14.20
N ARG A 240 -7.32 7.43 -14.89
CA ARG A 240 -5.89 7.13 -14.96
C ARG A 240 -5.07 8.25 -14.32
N LEU A 241 -5.23 8.41 -13.01
CA LEU A 241 -4.48 9.40 -12.25
C LEU A 241 -3.08 8.88 -11.88
N THR A 242 -2.13 9.81 -11.74
CA THR A 242 -0.76 9.54 -11.30
C THR A 242 -0.68 8.83 -9.95
N VAL A 243 -1.55 9.20 -9.01
CA VAL A 243 -1.60 8.59 -7.66
C VAL A 243 -2.34 7.25 -7.62
N GLY A 244 -2.96 6.85 -8.73
CA GLY A 244 -3.77 5.66 -8.88
C GLY A 244 -5.28 5.90 -8.85
N LYS A 245 -6.05 4.81 -8.82
CA LYS A 245 -7.53 4.82 -8.89
C LYS A 245 -8.18 4.52 -7.54
N GLY A 246 -9.45 4.89 -7.37
CA GLY A 246 -10.23 4.67 -6.15
C GLY A 246 -10.03 5.78 -5.12
N PHE A 247 -10.97 5.88 -4.18
CA PHE A 247 -11.00 6.98 -3.22
C PHE A 247 -9.77 7.04 -2.31
N PHE A 248 -9.20 5.89 -1.93
CA PHE A 248 -7.99 5.83 -1.10
C PHE A 248 -6.80 6.51 -1.79
N ASN A 249 -6.52 6.13 -3.04
CA ASN A 249 -5.43 6.71 -3.81
C ASN A 249 -5.69 8.20 -4.10
N ARG A 250 -6.95 8.60 -4.30
CA ARG A 250 -7.32 10.02 -4.47
C ARG A 250 -7.10 10.85 -3.21
N ALA A 251 -7.26 10.27 -2.02
CA ALA A 251 -6.97 10.94 -0.76
C ALA A 251 -5.47 11.14 -0.50
N ALA A 252 -4.60 10.51 -1.31
CA ALA A 252 -3.16 10.67 -1.19
C ALA A 252 -2.68 12.09 -1.52
N ILE A 253 -3.42 12.85 -2.34
CA ILE A 253 -3.14 14.25 -2.69
C ILE A 253 -4.37 15.12 -2.39
N ASP A 254 -4.17 16.43 -2.25
CA ASP A 254 -5.28 17.38 -2.14
C ASP A 254 -5.91 17.70 -3.51
N ALA A 255 -6.93 18.57 -3.51
CA ALA A 255 -7.65 18.96 -4.73
C ALA A 255 -6.78 19.67 -5.78
N ASN A 256 -5.65 20.27 -5.36
CA ASN A 256 -4.69 20.96 -6.21
C ASN A 256 -3.54 20.05 -6.66
N GLY A 257 -3.49 18.80 -6.18
CA GLY A 257 -2.42 17.85 -6.48
C GLY A 257 -1.20 17.96 -5.57
N PHE A 258 -1.30 18.71 -4.47
CA PHE A 258 -0.22 18.92 -3.51
C PHE A 258 -0.48 18.17 -2.19
N ALA A 259 0.38 18.37 -1.20
CA ALA A 259 0.30 17.79 0.12
C ALA A 259 0.17 16.26 0.08
N ALA A 260 0.97 15.60 -0.74
CA ALA A 260 1.02 14.17 -0.87
C ALA A 260 1.16 13.47 0.49
N ILE A 261 0.55 12.30 0.63
CA ILE A 261 0.69 11.36 1.77
C ILE A 261 1.27 10.08 1.19
N GLY A 262 2.29 9.51 1.85
CA GLY A 262 2.81 8.20 1.46
C GLY A 262 1.70 7.17 1.58
N SER A 263 1.35 6.48 0.49
CA SER A 263 0.17 5.62 0.43
C SER A 263 0.48 4.26 -0.18
N LEU A 264 0.11 3.18 0.51
CA LEU A 264 0.21 1.81 0.02
C LEU A 264 -1.16 1.14 0.00
N ASN A 265 -1.57 0.74 -1.20
CA ASN A 265 -2.84 0.10 -1.44
C ASN A 265 -2.69 -1.44 -1.35
N LEU A 266 -3.19 -2.02 -0.25
CA LEU A 266 -3.25 -3.47 0.00
C LEU A 266 -4.64 -4.07 -0.28
N THR A 267 -5.49 -3.33 -1.01
CA THR A 267 -6.87 -3.72 -1.29
C THR A 267 -6.94 -4.70 -2.45
N LYS A 268 -8.04 -5.45 -2.55
CA LYS A 268 -8.29 -6.31 -3.72
C LYS A 268 -9.77 -6.46 -4.02
N PHE A 269 -10.08 -6.43 -5.31
CA PHE A 269 -11.39 -6.75 -5.86
C PHE A 269 -11.95 -8.09 -5.35
N GLY A 270 -13.17 -8.08 -4.81
CA GLY A 270 -13.86 -9.27 -4.35
C GLY A 270 -13.38 -9.84 -3.01
N SER A 271 -12.38 -9.22 -2.37
CA SER A 271 -11.95 -9.63 -1.03
C SER A 271 -13.04 -9.36 0.01
N THR A 272 -13.18 -10.27 0.97
CA THR A 272 -13.99 -10.10 2.17
C THR A 272 -13.09 -9.82 3.37
N ALA A 273 -13.68 -9.29 4.45
CA ALA A 273 -12.98 -9.23 5.73
C ALA A 273 -12.54 -10.65 6.15
N GLY A 274 -13.41 -11.64 5.94
CA GLY A 274 -13.15 -13.04 6.28
C GLY A 274 -12.04 -13.70 5.43
N THR A 275 -11.82 -13.30 4.18
CA THR A 275 -10.65 -13.76 3.40
C THR A 275 -9.34 -13.18 3.95
N THR A 276 -9.42 -12.04 4.63
CA THR A 276 -8.29 -11.39 5.31
C THR A 276 -8.00 -12.04 6.66
N THR A 277 -9.02 -12.53 7.39
CA THR A 277 -8.83 -13.10 8.74
C THR A 277 -8.92 -14.61 8.87
N ARG A 278 -9.53 -15.34 7.92
CA ARG A 278 -9.40 -16.81 7.84
C ARG A 278 -7.95 -17.24 7.65
N GLY A 279 -7.07 -16.32 7.23
CA GLY A 279 -5.61 -16.49 7.20
C GLY A 279 -4.89 -16.27 8.54
N LEU A 280 -5.56 -15.72 9.56
CA LEU A 280 -4.90 -15.27 10.81
C LEU A 280 -4.93 -16.28 11.95
N GLY A 281 -5.68 -17.39 11.83
CA GLY A 281 -5.87 -18.36 12.92
C GLY A 281 -5.69 -19.83 12.53
N VAL A 282 -5.35 -20.13 11.28
CA VAL A 282 -5.02 -21.49 10.84
C VAL A 282 -3.64 -21.43 10.23
N SER A 283 -2.66 -22.05 10.88
CA SER A 283 -1.37 -22.35 10.26
C SER A 283 -1.63 -22.96 8.87
N GLY A 284 -1.35 -22.21 7.81
CA GLY A 284 -1.51 -22.68 6.42
C GLY A 284 -2.65 -22.07 5.59
N ALA A 285 -3.45 -21.12 6.09
CA ALA A 285 -4.48 -20.46 5.26
C ALA A 285 -3.89 -19.27 4.43
N PRO A 286 -3.88 -19.32 3.08
CA PRO A 286 -3.08 -18.43 2.20
C PRO A 286 -3.67 -17.01 1.96
N GLY A 287 -4.49 -16.48 2.85
CA GLY A 287 -5.34 -15.31 2.53
C GLY A 287 -4.74 -13.91 2.75
N PHE A 288 -3.78 -13.77 3.68
CA PHE A 288 -3.33 -12.44 4.13
C PHE A 288 -1.86 -12.35 4.58
N ARG A 289 -1.07 -13.41 4.41
CA ARG A 289 0.30 -13.49 4.94
C ARG A 289 1.22 -12.40 4.37
N TYR A 290 1.06 -12.05 3.10
CA TYR A 290 1.92 -11.07 2.46
C TYR A 290 1.51 -9.65 2.76
N ARG A 291 0.21 -9.36 2.77
CA ARG A 291 -0.31 -8.05 3.19
C ARG A 291 -0.02 -7.78 4.66
N GLN A 292 -0.13 -8.80 5.53
CA GLN A 292 0.23 -8.69 6.94
C GLN A 292 1.68 -8.24 7.12
N ALA A 293 2.62 -8.83 6.36
CA ALA A 293 4.04 -8.45 6.42
C ALA A 293 4.30 -6.98 6.03
N MET A 294 3.37 -6.34 5.31
CA MET A 294 3.49 -4.94 4.87
C MET A 294 2.83 -3.94 5.82
N LEU A 295 2.00 -4.37 6.78
CA LEU A 295 1.32 -3.46 7.70
C LEU A 295 2.30 -2.59 8.50
N GLY A 296 3.48 -3.14 8.83
CA GLY A 296 4.53 -2.43 9.56
C GLY A 296 5.13 -1.23 8.84
N PHE A 297 4.88 -1.06 7.54
CA PHE A 297 5.34 0.12 6.80
C PHE A 297 4.40 1.34 6.93
N GLY A 298 3.25 1.20 7.58
CA GLY A 298 2.29 2.29 7.79
C GLY A 298 2.28 2.76 9.24
N ASN A 299 1.90 4.02 9.46
CA ASN A 299 1.47 4.52 10.77
C ASN A 299 -0.05 4.79 10.83
N VAL A 300 -0.72 4.83 9.66
CA VAL A 300 -2.19 4.90 9.57
C VAL A 300 -2.73 3.72 8.76
N LEU A 301 -3.74 3.04 9.28
CA LEU A 301 -4.55 2.08 8.54
C LEU A 301 -5.88 2.72 8.12
N VAL A 302 -6.28 2.53 6.86
CA VAL A 302 -7.66 2.68 6.41
C VAL A 302 -8.27 1.30 6.22
N ASP A 303 -9.28 0.97 7.02
CA ASP A 303 -10.08 -0.25 6.87
C ASP A 303 -11.32 0.05 6.01
N GLN A 304 -11.42 -0.63 4.87
CA GLN A 304 -12.60 -0.68 4.01
C GLN A 304 -12.97 -2.13 3.66
N TYR A 305 -13.41 -2.92 4.64
CA TYR A 305 -14.04 -4.21 4.37
C TYR A 305 -15.54 -4.24 4.71
N GLY A 306 -16.20 -5.37 4.48
CA GLY A 306 -17.55 -5.66 4.99
C GLY A 306 -18.62 -5.80 3.92
N THR A 307 -18.54 -5.05 2.82
CA THR A 307 -19.53 -5.12 1.74
C THR A 307 -19.62 -6.53 1.13
N ASN A 308 -18.48 -7.16 0.83
CA ASN A 308 -18.50 -8.51 0.29
C ASN A 308 -18.86 -9.56 1.35
N THR A 309 -18.45 -9.38 2.61
CA THR A 309 -18.82 -10.31 3.70
C THR A 309 -20.33 -10.33 3.89
N LEU A 310 -20.96 -9.16 3.94
CA LEU A 310 -22.40 -9.03 4.15
C LEU A 310 -23.23 -9.36 2.90
N GLY A 311 -22.64 -9.20 1.70
CA GLY A 311 -23.28 -9.49 0.43
C GLY A 311 -23.02 -10.88 -0.16
N ALA A 312 -22.10 -11.68 0.41
CA ALA A 312 -21.74 -13.01 -0.12
C ALA A 312 -22.85 -14.05 0.06
N VAL A 313 -23.67 -13.92 1.12
CA VAL A 313 -24.82 -14.78 1.40
C VAL A 313 -25.88 -13.91 2.07
N ALA A 314 -27.16 -14.08 1.72
CA ALA A 314 -28.29 -13.38 2.34
C ALA A 314 -28.47 -13.64 3.87
N LYS A 315 -27.49 -14.28 4.54
CA LYS A 315 -27.55 -14.74 5.93
C LYS A 315 -26.26 -14.50 6.73
N THR A 316 -25.25 -13.81 6.20
CA THR A 316 -24.06 -13.50 7.03
C THR A 316 -24.44 -12.44 8.07
N PRO A 317 -24.33 -12.73 9.37
CA PRO A 317 -24.75 -11.79 10.40
C PRO A 317 -23.81 -10.59 10.47
N ALA A 318 -24.34 -9.41 10.83
CA ALA A 318 -23.58 -8.18 11.04
C ALA A 318 -22.37 -8.39 11.98
N SER A 319 -22.53 -9.22 13.03
CA SER A 319 -21.46 -9.55 13.98
C SER A 319 -20.20 -10.11 13.31
N ALA A 320 -20.35 -10.93 12.27
CA ALA A 320 -19.19 -11.49 11.56
C ALA A 320 -18.33 -10.40 10.90
N VAL A 321 -18.94 -9.32 10.39
CA VAL A 321 -18.19 -8.18 9.84
C VAL A 321 -17.49 -7.42 10.95
N ILE A 322 -18.19 -7.15 12.05
CA ILE A 322 -17.69 -6.37 13.19
C ILE A 322 -16.48 -7.07 13.84
N ASP A 323 -16.62 -8.35 14.16
CA ASP A 323 -15.56 -9.14 14.80
C ASP A 323 -14.32 -9.23 13.91
N THR A 324 -14.54 -9.37 12.60
CA THR A 324 -13.44 -9.45 11.64
C THR A 324 -12.68 -8.12 11.50
N SER A 325 -13.40 -6.99 11.47
CA SER A 325 -12.76 -5.67 11.48
C SER A 325 -11.93 -5.48 12.77
N ARG A 326 -12.46 -5.88 13.93
CA ARG A 326 -11.71 -5.82 15.20
C ARG A 326 -10.43 -6.65 15.19
N GLN A 327 -10.47 -7.86 14.63
CA GLN A 327 -9.27 -8.69 14.46
C GLN A 327 -8.21 -7.99 13.59
N LEU A 328 -8.62 -7.38 12.49
CA LEU A 328 -7.73 -6.60 11.63
C LEU A 328 -7.14 -5.40 12.38
N TRP A 329 -7.94 -4.69 13.19
CA TRP A 329 -7.46 -3.54 13.96
C TRP A 329 -6.42 -3.99 14.99
N THR A 330 -6.67 -5.07 15.72
CA THR A 330 -5.69 -5.66 16.65
C THR A 330 -4.40 -6.05 15.93
N LEU A 331 -4.49 -6.70 14.77
CA LEU A 331 -3.33 -7.05 13.97
C LEU A 331 -2.53 -5.81 13.54
N ALA A 332 -3.23 -4.78 13.07
CA ALA A 332 -2.63 -3.53 12.65
C ALA A 332 -1.91 -2.83 13.81
N ARG A 333 -2.52 -2.77 14.99
CA ARG A 333 -1.88 -2.26 16.22
C ARG A 333 -0.63 -3.06 16.56
N GLY A 334 -0.70 -4.40 16.49
CA GLY A 334 0.45 -5.27 16.71
C GLY A 334 1.59 -5.06 15.71
N ALA A 335 1.28 -4.60 14.49
CA ALA A 335 2.27 -4.22 13.48
C ALA A 335 2.82 -2.79 13.64
N GLY A 336 2.37 -2.03 14.65
CA GLY A 336 2.83 -0.67 14.92
C GLY A 336 2.05 0.44 14.21
N ILE A 337 0.82 0.16 13.76
CA ILE A 337 -0.10 1.18 13.26
C ILE A 337 -0.59 2.04 14.44
N GLN A 338 -0.40 3.35 14.31
CA GLN A 338 -0.73 4.32 15.35
C GLN A 338 -2.13 4.90 15.21
N LYS A 339 -2.69 4.91 14.00
CA LYS A 339 -4.05 5.42 13.75
C LYS A 339 -4.86 4.49 12.85
N ILE A 340 -6.13 4.32 13.16
CA ILE A 340 -7.06 3.54 12.35
C ILE A 340 -8.24 4.43 11.94
N VAL A 341 -8.44 4.54 10.62
CA VAL A 341 -9.60 5.19 10.01
C VAL A 341 -10.51 4.12 9.43
N ARG A 342 -11.78 4.10 9.84
CA ARG A 342 -12.78 3.18 9.29
C ARG A 342 -13.74 3.92 8.37
N THR A 343 -14.01 3.37 7.19
CA THR A 343 -15.07 3.91 6.32
C THR A 343 -16.44 3.32 6.67
N THR A 344 -17.52 4.08 6.47
CA THR A 344 -18.86 3.50 6.48
C THR A 344 -19.07 2.54 5.30
N LEU A 345 -19.96 1.56 5.47
CA LEU A 345 -20.46 0.73 4.37
C LEU A 345 -21.40 1.56 3.49
N LEU A 346 -21.19 1.45 2.18
CA LEU A 346 -21.91 2.22 1.17
C LEU A 346 -23.30 1.62 0.87
N PRO A 347 -24.19 2.33 0.15
CA PRO A 347 -25.39 1.74 -0.41
C PRO A 347 -25.08 0.54 -1.31
N ARG A 348 -26.01 -0.41 -1.39
CA ARG A 348 -25.96 -1.51 -2.36
C ARG A 348 -27.35 -1.73 -2.92
N THR A 349 -27.52 -1.48 -4.21
CA THR A 349 -28.84 -1.49 -4.84
C THR A 349 -28.81 -2.26 -6.16
N ARG A 350 -30.00 -2.61 -6.67
CA ARG A 350 -30.24 -2.89 -8.09
C ARG A 350 -31.01 -1.73 -8.68
N SER A 351 -30.98 -1.58 -10.00
CA SER A 351 -31.75 -0.54 -10.66
C SER A 351 -32.50 -1.04 -11.89
N SER A 352 -33.72 -0.53 -12.09
CA SER A 352 -34.54 -0.73 -13.29
C SER A 352 -34.30 0.35 -14.36
N ASN A 353 -33.62 1.45 -14.02
CA ASN A 353 -33.43 2.62 -14.88
C ASN A 353 -31.98 3.12 -14.89
N ARG A 354 -31.00 2.24 -14.67
CA ARG A 354 -29.56 2.58 -14.68
C ARG A 354 -29.17 3.67 -13.67
N PHE A 355 -29.79 3.67 -12.49
CA PHE A 355 -29.50 4.57 -11.37
C PHE A 355 -29.73 6.06 -11.69
N ILE A 356 -30.67 6.35 -12.60
CA ILE A 356 -31.04 7.73 -13.00
C ILE A 356 -31.65 8.52 -11.85
N ASP A 357 -32.47 7.85 -11.03
CA ASP A 357 -33.18 8.42 -9.89
C ASP A 357 -33.20 7.43 -8.72
N ALA A 358 -33.69 7.88 -7.55
CA ALA A 358 -33.84 7.03 -6.37
C ALA A 358 -35.01 6.03 -6.51
N ALA A 359 -36.08 6.39 -7.22
CA ALA A 359 -37.27 5.56 -7.36
C ALA A 359 -37.00 4.27 -8.13
N GLY A 360 -36.12 4.32 -9.13
CA GLY A 360 -35.66 3.17 -9.90
C GLY A 360 -34.57 2.35 -9.22
N GLN A 361 -34.26 2.60 -7.94
CA GLN A 361 -33.30 1.84 -7.15
C GLN A 361 -33.97 1.01 -6.05
N VAL A 362 -33.55 -0.24 -5.93
CA VAL A 362 -34.01 -1.17 -4.89
C VAL A 362 -32.81 -1.62 -4.06
N PRO A 363 -32.75 -1.27 -2.75
CA PRO A 363 -31.70 -1.77 -1.86
C PRO A 363 -31.68 -3.30 -1.81
N ALA A 364 -30.47 -3.86 -1.82
CA ALA A 364 -30.25 -5.29 -1.66
C ALA A 364 -30.68 -5.74 -0.25
N VAL A 365 -30.92 -7.04 -0.09
CA VAL A 365 -31.08 -7.65 1.24
C VAL A 365 -29.81 -7.36 2.07
N ASN A 366 -29.99 -7.07 3.36
CA ASN A 366 -29.01 -6.56 4.32
C ASN A 366 -28.67 -5.06 4.20
N TRP A 367 -29.23 -4.36 3.21
CA TRP A 367 -28.98 -2.95 2.91
C TRP A 367 -30.23 -2.08 2.98
N ARG A 368 -31.37 -2.61 3.45
CA ARG A 368 -32.55 -1.79 3.73
C ARG A 368 -32.41 -1.17 5.12
N GLU A 369 -33.28 -0.19 5.36
CA GLU A 369 -33.36 0.50 6.64
C GLU A 369 -33.50 -0.47 7.81
N GLY A 370 -32.65 -0.29 8.83
CA GLY A 370 -32.63 -1.11 10.04
C GLY A 370 -32.02 -2.50 9.88
N GLU A 371 -31.55 -2.86 8.68
CA GLU A 371 -30.91 -4.16 8.45
C GLU A 371 -29.41 -4.16 8.82
N SER A 372 -28.74 -5.26 8.52
CA SER A 372 -27.36 -5.54 8.93
C SER A 372 -26.35 -4.43 8.60
N ARG A 373 -26.48 -3.72 7.46
CA ARG A 373 -25.57 -2.63 7.10
C ARG A 373 -25.63 -1.48 8.10
N ASP A 374 -26.82 -1.12 8.58
CA ASP A 374 -26.98 -0.07 9.58
C ASP A 374 -26.42 -0.52 10.92
N THR A 375 -26.67 -1.77 11.32
CA THR A 375 -26.06 -2.39 12.51
C THR A 375 -24.53 -2.35 12.46
N VAL A 376 -23.93 -2.67 11.31
CA VAL A 376 -22.47 -2.61 11.12
C VAL A 376 -21.96 -1.16 11.21
N ASN A 377 -22.60 -0.21 10.53
CA ASN A 377 -22.19 1.19 10.57
C ASN A 377 -22.32 1.79 11.99
N ALA A 378 -23.40 1.49 12.71
CA ALA A 378 -23.59 1.89 14.10
C ALA A 378 -22.51 1.28 15.01
N ALA A 379 -22.13 0.02 14.80
CA ALA A 379 -21.05 -0.61 15.55
C ALA A 379 -19.69 0.06 15.30
N PHE A 380 -19.40 0.56 14.10
CA PHE A 380 -18.17 1.34 13.86
C PHE A 380 -18.18 2.68 14.58
N VAL A 381 -19.33 3.36 14.67
CA VAL A 381 -19.50 4.57 15.49
C VAL A 381 -19.23 4.26 16.96
N ALA A 382 -19.78 3.17 17.49
CA ALA A 382 -19.51 2.72 18.85
C ALA A 382 -18.03 2.37 19.07
N ALA A 383 -17.38 1.71 18.11
CA ALA A 383 -15.94 1.38 18.17
C ALA A 383 -15.06 2.64 18.23
N ARG A 384 -15.43 3.70 17.51
CA ARG A 384 -14.76 5.00 17.62
C ARG A 384 -14.94 5.61 19.01
N ALA A 385 -16.16 5.60 19.55
CA ALA A 385 -16.44 6.10 20.90
C ALA A 385 -15.68 5.33 21.99
N ALA A 386 -15.46 4.03 21.77
CA ALA A 386 -14.68 3.16 22.65
C ALA A 386 -13.16 3.28 22.47
N GLY A 387 -12.67 4.06 21.50
CA GLY A 387 -11.24 4.21 21.21
C GLY A 387 -10.59 3.02 20.49
N GLU A 388 -11.38 2.07 19.97
CA GLU A 388 -10.87 0.96 19.17
C GLU A 388 -10.30 1.46 17.82
N ILE A 389 -10.91 2.51 17.27
CA ILE A 389 -10.48 3.23 16.07
C ILE A 389 -10.41 4.73 16.34
N ASP A 390 -9.59 5.45 15.58
CA ASP A 390 -9.31 6.88 15.83
C ASP A 390 -10.26 7.80 15.05
N ALA A 391 -10.71 7.38 13.87
CA ALA A 391 -11.59 8.18 13.05
C ALA A 391 -12.55 7.34 12.21
N ILE A 392 -13.68 7.96 11.86
CA ILE A 392 -14.58 7.46 10.82
C ILE A 392 -14.52 8.42 9.64
N ALA A 393 -14.26 7.88 8.46
CA ALA A 393 -14.53 8.55 7.20
C ALA A 393 -15.96 8.19 6.78
N ASP A 394 -16.94 9.02 7.14
CA ASP A 394 -18.33 8.77 6.77
C ASP A 394 -18.59 9.17 5.32
N LEU A 395 -18.69 8.17 4.46
CA LEU A 395 -18.78 8.34 3.02
C LEU A 395 -20.23 8.50 2.54
N LEU A 396 -21.23 8.16 3.37
CA LEU A 396 -22.64 8.21 2.99
C LEU A 396 -23.11 9.61 2.57
N PRO A 397 -22.76 10.71 3.26
CA PRO A 397 -23.22 12.05 2.91
C PRO A 397 -22.80 12.53 1.51
N VAL A 398 -21.78 11.90 0.89
CA VAL A 398 -21.33 12.28 -0.45
C VAL A 398 -21.76 11.31 -1.55
N VAL A 399 -22.14 10.07 -1.21
CA VAL A 399 -22.51 9.05 -2.21
C VAL A 399 -23.96 8.58 -2.15
N ALA A 400 -24.64 8.77 -1.03
CA ALA A 400 -26.00 8.31 -0.84
C ALA A 400 -27.02 9.39 -1.21
N ASP A 401 -28.23 8.95 -1.52
CA ASP A 401 -29.35 9.84 -1.71
C ASP A 401 -29.63 10.62 -0.40
N PRO A 402 -29.79 11.95 -0.43
CA PRO A 402 -30.02 12.74 0.78
C PRO A 402 -31.32 12.39 1.51
N GLY A 403 -32.33 11.88 0.80
CA GLY A 403 -33.62 11.47 1.38
C GLY A 403 -33.65 10.01 1.83
N ASP A 404 -32.74 9.16 1.32
CA ASP A 404 -32.62 7.76 1.72
C ASP A 404 -31.18 7.27 1.59
N SER A 405 -30.49 7.13 2.74
CA SER A 405 -29.09 6.72 2.75
C SER A 405 -28.85 5.32 2.16
N HIS A 406 -29.88 4.51 1.96
CA HIS A 406 -29.79 3.14 1.42
C HIS A 406 -29.74 3.09 -0.11
N ARG A 407 -29.92 4.24 -0.76
CA ARG A 407 -29.85 4.40 -2.21
C ARG A 407 -28.65 5.23 -2.61
N TRP A 408 -28.14 4.99 -3.81
CA TRP A 408 -27.10 5.84 -4.36
C TRP A 408 -27.67 7.19 -4.75
N ARG A 409 -26.88 8.24 -4.52
CA ARG A 409 -27.17 9.57 -5.00
C ARG A 409 -27.42 9.53 -6.51
N SER A 410 -28.41 10.26 -6.97
CA SER A 410 -28.73 10.38 -8.38
C SER A 410 -28.81 11.85 -8.78
N ASN A 411 -28.72 12.15 -10.08
CA ASN A 411 -28.82 13.53 -10.60
C ASN A 411 -29.59 13.58 -11.93
N GLY A 412 -30.36 12.55 -12.25
CA GLY A 412 -31.03 12.40 -13.55
C GLY A 412 -30.14 11.87 -14.68
N THR A 413 -28.82 11.74 -14.48
CA THR A 413 -27.91 11.16 -15.48
C THR A 413 -27.74 9.66 -15.22
N PRO A 414 -27.87 8.78 -16.25
CA PRO A 414 -27.59 7.36 -16.10
C PRO A 414 -26.19 7.11 -15.56
N VAL A 415 -26.07 6.15 -14.64
CA VAL A 415 -24.82 5.68 -14.03
C VAL A 415 -23.95 6.77 -13.35
N TYR A 416 -24.57 7.87 -12.90
CA TYR A 416 -23.86 9.00 -12.27
C TYR A 416 -23.00 8.56 -11.07
N SER A 417 -23.61 7.88 -10.10
CA SER A 417 -22.96 7.49 -8.84
C SER A 417 -22.34 6.11 -8.84
N THR A 418 -22.91 5.21 -9.65
CA THR A 418 -22.50 3.81 -9.77
C THR A 418 -23.00 3.24 -11.10
N THR A 419 -22.28 2.28 -11.66
CA THR A 419 -22.68 1.57 -12.88
C THR A 419 -23.39 0.25 -12.60
N ASP A 420 -23.22 -0.31 -11.41
CA ASP A 420 -23.65 -1.67 -11.07
C ASP A 420 -24.34 -1.79 -9.70
N GLY A 421 -24.53 -0.68 -9.00
CA GLY A 421 -25.20 -0.64 -7.71
C GLY A 421 -24.31 -1.01 -6.53
N VAL A 422 -23.02 -1.25 -6.75
CA VAL A 422 -22.04 -1.63 -5.71
C VAL A 422 -20.84 -0.69 -5.72
N HIS A 423 -20.29 -0.40 -6.90
CA HIS A 423 -19.01 0.29 -7.02
C HIS A 423 -19.21 1.78 -7.33
N PRO A 424 -18.53 2.69 -6.60
CA PRO A 424 -18.58 4.11 -6.89
C PRO A 424 -18.03 4.42 -8.29
N SER A 425 -18.70 5.34 -8.99
CA SER A 425 -18.15 5.94 -10.21
C SER A 425 -16.92 6.81 -9.90
N VAL A 426 -16.24 7.27 -10.95
CA VAL A 426 -15.14 8.26 -10.86
C VAL A 426 -15.52 9.49 -10.03
N VAL A 427 -16.74 10.01 -10.21
CA VAL A 427 -17.22 11.22 -9.53
C VAL A 427 -17.35 10.97 -8.03
N ASN A 428 -17.97 9.86 -7.64
CA ASN A 428 -18.12 9.52 -6.23
C ASN A 428 -16.80 9.09 -5.60
N ALA A 429 -15.93 8.37 -6.30
CA ALA A 429 -14.60 8.04 -5.81
C ALA A 429 -13.79 9.32 -5.49
N ARG A 430 -13.94 10.39 -6.28
CA ARG A 430 -13.36 11.71 -5.99
C ARG A 430 -13.95 12.33 -4.74
N ALA A 431 -15.28 12.35 -4.60
CA ALA A 431 -15.94 12.92 -3.42
C ALA A 431 -15.57 12.15 -2.14
N MET A 432 -15.57 10.82 -2.18
CA MET A 432 -15.13 9.96 -1.08
C MET A 432 -13.65 10.20 -0.71
N GLY A 433 -12.79 10.45 -1.69
CA GLY A 433 -11.38 10.77 -1.46
C GLY A 433 -11.22 12.05 -0.64
N ALA A 434 -12.02 13.07 -0.91
CA ALA A 434 -12.04 14.32 -0.13
C ALA A 434 -12.48 14.08 1.32
N VAL A 435 -13.49 13.23 1.55
CA VAL A 435 -13.93 12.87 2.90
C VAL A 435 -12.83 12.13 3.66
N LEU A 436 -12.18 11.13 3.05
CA LEU A 436 -11.07 10.43 3.68
C LEU A 436 -9.90 11.37 3.98
N ARG A 437 -9.60 12.30 3.07
CA ARG A 437 -8.58 13.33 3.27
C ARG A 437 -8.89 14.22 4.47
N ALA A 438 -10.15 14.62 4.66
CA ALA A 438 -10.57 15.37 5.83
C ALA A 438 -10.39 14.55 7.13
N ALA A 439 -10.66 13.24 7.09
CA ALA A 439 -10.42 12.35 8.24
C ALA A 439 -8.92 12.28 8.61
N TYR A 440 -8.00 12.40 7.65
CA TYR A 440 -6.57 12.47 7.93
C TYR A 440 -6.13 13.75 8.64
N ALA A 441 -6.79 14.88 8.36
CA ALA A 441 -6.37 16.18 8.92
C ALA A 441 -6.43 16.24 10.45
N GLY A 442 -7.27 15.41 11.08
CA GLY A 442 -7.38 15.31 12.54
C GLY A 442 -6.42 14.31 13.20
N LEU A 443 -5.56 13.62 12.43
CA LEU A 443 -4.69 12.58 12.98
C LEU A 443 -3.32 13.14 13.35
N VAL A 444 -2.82 12.73 14.52
CA VAL A 444 -1.45 12.99 14.97
C VAL A 444 -0.70 11.67 15.10
N VAL A 445 0.47 11.58 14.48
CA VAL A 445 1.36 10.41 14.50
C VAL A 445 2.76 10.80 14.98
N THR A 446 3.42 9.89 15.68
CA THR A 446 4.75 10.06 16.27
C THR A 446 5.85 9.38 15.48
#